data_AF-A0A822L8U4-F1
#
_entry.id   AF-A0A822L8U4-F1
#
_cell.length_a   1.000
_cell.length_b   1.000
_cell.length_c   1.000
_cell.angle_alpha   90.00
_cell.angle_beta   90.00
_cell.angle_gamma   90.00
#
_symmetry.space_group_name_H-M   'P 1'
#
loop_
_entity.id
_entity.type
_entity.pdbx_description
1 polymer ?
#
loop_
_entity_poly.entity_id
_entity_poly.type
_entity_poly.pdbx_seq_one_letter_code
_entity_poly.pdbx_strand_id
1 'polypeptide(L)'
;MPDENTENQEAQMTMPLVRATDIAEYIRYQSCDRRFKLKYKNYELAKKDIPFYELIFSTSLDPVLEVEGRKREDKWEKSLKKEGLVDLIQREQNSEKDKSTKWNDFVEKLTNLSVGQKAYGREIGINGKLGEFEISGQIDFVIVVWENEQPKLRLVECKASRKDRTYHRVQVALYRMLLRQLINDNPITINGINLKPKNIECVVVRIDENTNKSQDIIKSEALNLDTIEADINRLIASDGVLKRII
;
A
#
# COMPACT_ATOMS: atom_id res chain seq x y z
N MET A 1 23.93 -23.76 46.84
CA MET A 1 22.48 -23.75 46.62
C MET A 1 22.15 -22.45 45.91
N PRO A 2 21.45 -22.54 44.77
CA PRO A 2 21.30 -21.46 43.80
C PRO A 2 20.11 -20.56 44.15
N ASP A 3 20.18 -19.29 43.73
CA ASP A 3 19.09 -18.54 43.09
C ASP A 3 19.37 -17.04 43.18
N GLU A 4 20.24 -16.56 42.29
CA GLU A 4 20.10 -15.21 41.75
C GLU A 4 19.75 -15.40 40.27
N ASN A 5 18.45 -15.62 40.04
CA ASN A 5 17.86 -15.61 38.72
C ASN A 5 18.08 -14.20 38.14
N THR A 6 19.11 -14.11 37.31
CA THR A 6 19.16 -13.36 36.07
C THR A 6 17.76 -12.96 35.61
N GLU A 7 17.35 -11.73 35.93
CA GLU A 7 16.22 -11.07 35.28
C GLU A 7 16.63 -10.75 33.84
N ASN A 8 16.76 -11.80 33.03
CA ASN A 8 16.73 -11.74 31.58
C ASN A 8 15.26 -11.55 31.17
N GLN A 9 14.69 -10.39 31.50
CA GLN A 9 13.57 -9.86 30.75
C GLN A 9 14.17 -9.19 29.52
N GLU A 10 14.54 -10.01 28.52
CA GLU A 10 14.58 -9.54 27.14
C GLU A 10 13.19 -8.97 26.86
N ALA A 11 13.06 -7.65 26.96
CA ALA A 11 11.90 -6.95 26.45
C ALA A 11 11.75 -7.42 25.00
N GLN A 12 10.71 -8.22 24.71
CA GLN A 12 10.36 -8.64 23.37
C GLN A 12 10.37 -7.38 22.50
N MET A 13 11.44 -7.19 21.72
CA MET A 13 11.59 -6.05 20.84
C MET A 13 10.54 -6.23 19.75
N THR A 14 9.38 -5.62 19.98
CA THR A 14 8.32 -5.57 18.98
C THR A 14 8.87 -4.86 17.75
N MET A 15 8.69 -5.50 16.59
CA MET A 15 9.18 -4.97 15.33
C MET A 15 8.53 -3.59 15.09
N PRO A 16 9.30 -2.57 14.68
CA PRO A 16 8.73 -1.25 14.42
C PRO A 16 7.66 -1.27 13.34
N LEU A 17 6.44 -0.87 13.70
CA LEU A 17 5.33 -0.67 12.76
C LEU A 17 5.43 0.70 12.08
N VAL A 18 5.51 0.70 10.75
CA VAL A 18 5.54 1.92 9.91
C VAL A 18 4.53 1.80 8.77
N ARG A 19 3.98 2.92 8.31
CA ARG A 19 3.10 2.91 7.13
C ARG A 19 3.92 3.10 5.86
N ALA A 20 3.53 2.44 4.78
CA ALA A 20 4.16 2.62 3.47
C ALA A 20 4.12 4.09 3.02
N THR A 21 3.02 4.80 3.33
CA THR A 21 2.87 6.24 3.07
C THR A 21 3.88 7.09 3.84
N ASP A 22 4.28 6.69 5.04
CA ASP A 22 5.27 7.41 5.86
C ASP A 22 6.68 7.26 5.26
N ILE A 23 7.03 6.07 4.79
CA ILE A 23 8.30 5.82 4.09
C ILE A 23 8.32 6.58 2.75
N ALA A 24 7.22 6.55 1.98
CA ALA A 24 7.11 7.32 0.75
C ALA A 24 7.26 8.83 1.02
N GLU A 25 6.60 9.34 2.07
CA GLU A 25 6.74 10.74 2.45
C GLU A 25 8.16 11.11 2.90
N TYR A 26 8.88 10.21 3.58
CA TYR A 26 10.29 10.44 3.90
C TYR A 26 11.08 10.81 2.63
N ILE A 27 10.89 10.06 1.54
CA ILE A 27 11.50 10.38 0.24
C ILE A 27 10.97 11.70 -0.34
N ARG A 28 9.65 11.94 -0.27
CA ARG A 28 9.03 13.20 -0.74
C ARG A 28 9.64 14.43 -0.09
N TYR A 29 9.91 14.36 1.21
CA TYR A 29 10.44 15.45 2.02
C TYR A 29 11.95 15.38 2.16
N GLN A 30 12.64 14.95 1.09
CA GLN A 30 14.11 14.98 0.97
C GLN A 30 14.81 14.23 2.11
N SER A 31 14.27 13.09 2.50
CA SER A 31 14.85 12.24 3.56
C SER A 31 14.98 12.95 4.91
N CYS A 32 13.99 13.77 5.28
CA CYS A 32 14.00 14.50 6.55
C CYS A 32 13.79 13.56 7.75
N ASP A 33 14.87 13.22 8.44
CA ASP A 33 14.87 12.31 9.60
C ASP A 33 13.95 12.77 10.73
N ARG A 34 13.99 14.06 11.06
CA ARG A 34 13.14 14.65 12.10
C ARG A 34 11.66 14.47 11.79
N ARG A 35 11.26 14.68 10.53
CA ARG A 35 9.86 14.53 10.12
C ARG A 35 9.42 13.07 10.24
N PHE A 36 10.26 12.12 9.80
CA PHE A 36 9.97 10.69 9.93
C PHE A 36 9.86 10.27 11.40
N LYS A 37 10.81 10.68 12.26
CA LYS A 37 10.77 10.39 13.70
C LYS A 37 9.52 10.92 14.38
N LEU A 38 9.12 12.16 14.07
CA LEU A 38 7.92 12.76 14.64
C LEU A 38 6.66 12.06 14.13
N LYS A 39 6.63 11.57 12.89
CA LYS A 39 5.49 10.84 12.32
C LYS A 39 5.36 9.41 12.85
N TYR A 40 6.48 8.78 13.19
CA TYR A 40 6.52 7.46 13.80
C TYR A 40 5.64 7.39 15.06
N LYS A 41 4.90 6.29 15.22
CA LYS A 41 3.86 6.13 16.25
C LYS A 41 2.84 7.27 16.24
N ASN A 42 2.36 7.68 15.07
CA ASN A 42 1.26 8.63 14.91
C ASN A 42 1.41 9.92 15.75
N TYR A 43 2.61 10.50 15.73
CA TYR A 43 2.91 11.75 16.39
C TYR A 43 2.81 11.75 17.92
N GLU A 44 2.82 10.58 18.57
CA GLU A 44 2.76 10.49 20.03
C GLU A 44 3.81 11.35 20.76
N LEU A 45 5.03 11.45 20.21
CA LEU A 45 6.06 12.36 20.76
C LEU A 45 5.69 13.83 20.55
N ALA A 46 5.23 14.20 19.36
CA ALA A 46 4.91 15.59 19.06
C ALA A 46 3.68 16.09 19.82
N LYS A 47 2.68 15.23 20.03
CA LYS A 47 1.46 15.54 20.81
C LYS A 47 1.77 15.95 22.24
N LYS A 48 2.86 15.41 22.83
CA LYS A 48 3.25 15.67 24.22
C LYS A 48 4.03 16.97 24.36
N ASP A 49 4.98 17.19 23.46
CA ASP A 49 6.05 18.17 23.70
C ASP A 49 5.98 19.40 22.77
N ILE A 50 5.15 19.38 21.73
CA ILE A 50 5.13 20.44 20.71
C ILE A 50 3.79 21.20 20.74
N PRO A 51 3.78 22.48 21.16
CA PRO A 51 2.62 23.34 21.01
C PRO A 51 2.17 23.42 19.55
N PHE A 52 0.86 23.34 19.30
CA PHE A 52 0.28 23.37 17.96
C PHE A 52 0.82 22.28 17.02
N TYR A 53 1.15 21.09 17.54
CA TYR A 53 1.62 19.95 16.73
C TYR A 53 0.72 19.70 15.51
N GLU A 54 -0.59 19.92 15.64
CA GLU A 54 -1.59 19.85 14.56
C GLU A 54 -1.23 20.69 13.33
N LEU A 55 -0.55 21.84 13.49
CA LEU A 55 -0.12 22.71 12.39
C LEU A 55 1.14 22.19 11.67
N ILE A 56 2.02 21.47 12.38
CA ILE A 56 3.20 20.82 11.78
C ILE A 56 2.77 19.69 10.85
N PHE A 57 1.63 19.08 11.20
CA PHE A 57 1.10 17.89 10.55
C PHE A 57 -0.28 18.12 9.94
N SER A 58 -0.66 19.38 9.66
CA SER A 58 -1.82 19.76 8.84
C SER A 58 -1.55 19.43 7.36
N THR A 59 -1.19 18.16 7.13
CA THR A 59 -1.20 17.50 5.84
C THR A 59 -2.56 16.87 5.55
N SER A 60 -3.57 17.08 6.41
CA SER A 60 -4.95 16.87 6.00
C SER A 60 -5.13 17.69 4.73
N LEU A 61 -5.23 16.99 3.61
CA LEU A 61 -5.67 17.59 2.36
C LEU A 61 -6.86 18.48 2.70
N ASP A 62 -6.88 19.70 2.16
CA ASP A 62 -8.07 20.54 2.19
C ASP A 62 -9.30 19.62 1.97
N PRO A 63 -10.33 19.67 2.82
CA PRO A 63 -11.49 18.78 2.69
C PRO A 63 -12.05 18.73 1.26
N VAL A 64 -11.92 19.84 0.50
CA VAL A 64 -12.25 19.90 -0.92
C VAL A 64 -11.36 18.97 -1.75
N LEU A 65 -10.04 18.99 -1.53
CA LEU A 65 -9.09 18.10 -2.20
C LEU A 65 -9.32 16.63 -1.85
N GLU A 66 -9.70 16.32 -0.61
CA GLU A 66 -10.07 14.96 -0.22
C GLU A 66 -11.32 14.48 -0.96
N VAL A 67 -12.37 15.31 -0.97
CA VAL A 67 -13.61 15.02 -1.69
C VAL A 67 -13.36 14.87 -3.19
N GLU A 68 -12.53 15.73 -3.79
CA GLU A 68 -12.14 15.61 -5.20
C GLU A 68 -11.31 14.35 -5.46
N GLY A 69 -10.45 13.94 -4.51
CA GLY A 69 -9.77 12.65 -4.52
C GLY A 69 -10.75 11.48 -4.61
N ARG A 70 -11.71 11.41 -3.68
CA ARG A 70 -12.74 10.37 -3.63
C ARG A 70 -13.58 10.33 -4.91
N LYS A 71 -14.00 11.50 -5.42
CA LYS A 71 -14.73 11.60 -6.71
C LYS A 71 -13.92 11.04 -7.89
N ARG A 72 -12.59 11.13 -7.85
CA ARG A 72 -11.73 10.59 -8.91
C ARG A 72 -11.61 9.08 -8.79
N GLU A 73 -11.45 8.54 -7.59
CA GLU A 73 -11.53 7.10 -7.32
C GLU A 73 -12.85 6.48 -7.77
N ASP A 74 -13.97 7.14 -7.49
CA ASP A 74 -15.28 6.65 -7.95
C ASP A 74 -15.39 6.63 -9.49
N LYS A 75 -14.72 7.58 -10.17
CA LYS A 75 -14.65 7.57 -11.64
C LYS A 75 -13.80 6.42 -12.16
N TRP A 76 -12.68 6.13 -11.51
CA TRP A 76 -11.85 4.97 -11.84
C TRP A 76 -12.61 3.66 -11.63
N GLU A 77 -13.30 3.52 -10.50
CA GLU A 77 -14.13 2.34 -10.22
C GLU A 77 -15.24 2.16 -11.27
N LYS A 78 -15.95 3.23 -11.62
CA LYS A 78 -16.97 3.19 -12.69
C LYS A 78 -16.38 2.75 -14.02
N SER A 79 -15.14 3.11 -14.31
CA SER A 79 -14.47 2.65 -15.54
C SER A 79 -14.15 1.15 -15.50
N LEU A 80 -13.74 0.61 -14.34
CA LEU A 80 -13.53 -0.84 -14.16
C LEU A 80 -14.85 -1.63 -14.32
N LYS A 81 -15.94 -1.16 -13.69
CA LYS A 81 -17.28 -1.78 -13.84
C LYS A 81 -17.73 -1.76 -15.31
N LYS A 82 -17.48 -0.66 -16.03
CA LYS A 82 -17.82 -0.52 -17.46
C LYS A 82 -17.02 -1.47 -18.37
N GLU A 83 -15.76 -1.75 -18.01
CA GLU A 83 -14.90 -2.74 -18.69
C GLU A 83 -15.25 -4.20 -18.31
N GLY A 84 -16.32 -4.41 -17.53
CA GLY A 84 -16.85 -5.73 -17.19
C GLY A 84 -16.12 -6.42 -16.04
N LEU A 85 -15.33 -5.69 -15.25
CA LEU A 85 -14.69 -6.27 -14.07
C LEU A 85 -15.69 -6.47 -12.93
N VAL A 86 -15.59 -7.61 -12.26
CA VAL A 86 -16.39 -7.93 -11.07
C VAL A 86 -15.79 -7.30 -9.82
N ASP A 87 -16.61 -6.57 -9.07
CA ASP A 87 -16.27 -6.12 -7.71
C ASP A 87 -16.40 -7.29 -6.72
N LEU A 88 -15.29 -7.69 -6.11
CA LEU A 88 -15.25 -8.81 -5.17
C LEU A 88 -15.74 -8.47 -3.76
N ILE A 89 -15.78 -7.18 -3.41
CA ILE A 89 -15.97 -6.72 -2.04
C ILE A 89 -17.36 -6.11 -1.84
N GLN A 90 -18.03 -5.64 -2.90
CA GLN A 90 -19.41 -5.14 -2.89
C GLN A 90 -19.69 -4.13 -1.77
N ARG A 91 -18.85 -3.10 -1.66
CA ARG A 91 -18.91 -2.09 -0.59
C ARG A 91 -20.26 -1.39 -0.44
N GLU A 92 -21.03 -1.27 -1.52
CA GLU A 92 -22.32 -0.56 -1.55
C GLU A 92 -23.39 -1.20 -0.63
N GLN A 93 -23.22 -2.44 -0.18
CA GLN A 93 -24.19 -3.13 0.68
C GLN A 93 -23.87 -3.09 2.19
N ASN A 94 -22.64 -2.74 2.58
CA ASN A 94 -22.23 -2.71 3.98
C ASN A 94 -22.31 -1.28 4.54
N SER A 95 -23.37 -1.01 5.30
CA SER A 95 -23.66 0.27 5.96
C SER A 95 -22.77 0.60 7.16
N GLU A 96 -21.78 -0.24 7.48
CA GLU A 96 -20.83 0.03 8.56
C GLU A 96 -19.60 0.81 8.05
N LYS A 97 -19.49 2.03 8.55
CA LYS A 97 -18.38 2.98 8.43
C LYS A 97 -16.99 2.36 8.17
N ASP A 98 -16.36 2.80 7.07
CA ASP A 98 -14.91 3.08 6.97
C ASP A 98 -13.93 1.97 7.37
N LYS A 99 -14.21 0.69 7.08
CA LYS A 99 -13.17 -0.35 7.19
C LYS A 99 -12.61 -0.69 5.82
N SER A 100 -11.30 -0.46 5.66
CA SER A 100 -10.51 -1.03 4.57
C SER A 100 -10.69 -2.55 4.54
N THR A 101 -10.88 -3.13 3.36
CA THR A 101 -10.97 -4.59 3.24
C THR A 101 -9.62 -5.22 3.53
N LYS A 102 -9.56 -6.22 4.40
CA LYS A 102 -8.28 -6.87 4.71
C LYS A 102 -7.84 -7.75 3.53
N TRP A 103 -6.53 -7.91 3.37
CA TRP A 103 -5.94 -8.79 2.37
C TRP A 103 -6.56 -10.19 2.35
N ASN A 104 -6.66 -10.86 3.50
CA ASN A 104 -7.17 -12.23 3.56
C ASN A 104 -8.64 -12.34 3.10
N ASP A 105 -9.48 -11.38 3.49
CA ASP A 105 -10.89 -11.33 3.05
C ASP A 105 -10.97 -11.20 1.52
N PHE A 106 -10.08 -10.39 0.91
CA PHE A 106 -9.98 -10.29 -0.54
C PHE A 106 -9.51 -11.60 -1.18
N VAL A 107 -8.49 -12.24 -0.60
CA VAL A 107 -7.93 -13.51 -1.09
C VAL A 107 -8.97 -14.64 -1.09
N GLU A 108 -9.81 -14.73 -0.05
CA GLU A 108 -10.90 -15.71 -0.01
C GLU A 108 -11.83 -15.57 -1.22
N LYS A 109 -12.13 -14.33 -1.65
CA LYS A 109 -12.97 -14.07 -2.82
C LYS A 109 -12.29 -14.44 -4.13
N LEU A 110 -10.95 -14.32 -4.20
CA LEU A 110 -10.19 -14.71 -5.40
C LEU A 110 -10.34 -16.19 -5.74
N THR A 111 -10.49 -17.07 -4.74
CA THR A 111 -10.55 -18.52 -4.96
C THR A 111 -11.70 -18.95 -5.86
N ASN A 112 -12.80 -18.18 -5.89
CA ASN A 112 -14.02 -18.47 -6.65
C ASN A 112 -14.03 -17.85 -8.06
N LEU A 113 -12.98 -17.12 -8.46
CA LEU A 113 -12.90 -16.54 -9.79
C LEU A 113 -12.66 -17.62 -10.84
N SER A 114 -13.41 -17.57 -11.94
CA SER A 114 -13.14 -18.41 -13.11
C SER A 114 -11.95 -17.89 -13.92
N VAL A 115 -11.24 -18.78 -14.62
CA VAL A 115 -10.18 -18.38 -15.57
C VAL A 115 -10.75 -17.40 -16.61
N GLY A 116 -10.03 -16.31 -16.85
CA GLY A 116 -10.43 -15.24 -17.75
C GLY A 116 -11.35 -14.19 -17.13
N GLN A 117 -11.96 -14.46 -15.97
CA GLN A 117 -12.82 -13.51 -15.27
C GLN A 117 -11.97 -12.41 -14.61
N LYS A 118 -12.08 -11.18 -15.12
CA LYS A 118 -11.40 -10.02 -14.53
C LYS A 118 -12.18 -9.52 -13.33
N ALA A 119 -11.46 -9.12 -12.29
CA ALA A 119 -12.08 -8.67 -11.05
C ALA A 119 -11.22 -7.61 -10.36
N TYR A 120 -11.80 -6.90 -9.40
CA TYR A 120 -11.06 -5.95 -8.58
C TYR A 120 -11.55 -5.93 -7.14
N GLY A 121 -10.69 -5.41 -6.26
CA GLY A 121 -11.02 -4.97 -4.91
C GLY A 121 -10.53 -3.55 -4.71
N ARG A 122 -11.29 -2.75 -3.98
CA ARG A 122 -10.97 -1.35 -3.68
C ARG A 122 -10.47 -1.23 -2.24
N GLU A 123 -9.47 -0.38 -2.03
CA GLU A 123 -8.99 0.02 -0.70
C GLU A 123 -8.55 -1.19 0.17
N ILE A 124 -7.72 -2.04 -0.41
CA ILE A 124 -7.26 -3.28 0.20
C ILE A 124 -6.14 -2.99 1.20
N GLY A 125 -6.43 -3.21 2.47
CA GLY A 125 -5.50 -3.11 3.58
C GLY A 125 -4.52 -4.30 3.59
N ILE A 126 -3.23 -3.98 3.60
CA ILE A 126 -2.13 -4.94 3.65
C ILE A 126 -1.25 -4.64 4.85
N ASN A 127 -0.72 -5.69 5.47
CA ASN A 127 0.28 -5.59 6.51
C ASN A 127 1.21 -6.81 6.48
N GLY A 128 2.43 -6.64 6.96
CA GLY A 128 3.37 -7.73 7.14
C GLY A 128 4.79 -7.24 7.28
N LYS A 129 5.72 -8.19 7.40
CA LYS A 129 7.12 -7.90 7.60
C LYS A 129 7.78 -7.49 6.28
N LEU A 130 8.65 -6.49 6.32
CA LEU A 130 9.64 -6.19 5.28
C LEU A 130 10.93 -5.70 5.96
N GLY A 131 12.02 -6.44 5.79
CA GLY A 131 13.27 -6.18 6.51
C GLY A 131 13.07 -6.24 8.03
N GLU A 132 13.49 -5.18 8.73
CA GLU A 132 13.36 -5.02 10.18
C GLU A 132 12.08 -4.29 10.61
N PHE A 133 11.10 -4.18 9.73
CA PHE A 133 9.88 -3.40 9.95
C PHE A 133 8.64 -4.25 9.72
N GLU A 134 7.60 -3.98 10.52
CA GLU A 134 6.24 -4.31 10.12
C GLU A 134 5.73 -3.12 9.30
N ILE A 135 5.34 -3.37 8.06
CA ILE A 135 4.85 -2.35 7.14
C ILE A 135 3.35 -2.55 6.95
N SER A 136 2.59 -1.48 7.11
CA SER A 136 1.16 -1.45 6.79
C SER A 136 0.85 -0.47 5.66
N GLY A 137 -0.21 -0.74 4.92
CA GLY A 137 -0.61 0.06 3.77
C GLY A 137 -2.05 -0.22 3.33
N GLN A 138 -2.53 0.63 2.43
CA GLN A 138 -3.84 0.47 1.80
C GLN A 138 -3.67 0.72 0.31
N ILE A 139 -3.97 -0.29 -0.50
CA ILE A 139 -3.88 -0.21 -1.97
C ILE A 139 -5.21 0.29 -2.50
N ASP A 140 -5.21 1.34 -3.33
CA ASP A 140 -6.45 1.94 -3.83
C ASP A 140 -7.27 0.93 -4.65
N PHE A 141 -6.61 0.20 -5.58
CA PHE A 141 -7.22 -0.96 -6.24
C PHE A 141 -6.23 -2.10 -6.39
N VAL A 142 -6.71 -3.33 -6.18
CA VAL A 142 -6.05 -4.57 -6.60
C VAL A 142 -6.90 -5.19 -7.70
N ILE A 143 -6.29 -5.39 -8.87
CA ILE A 143 -6.99 -5.91 -10.05
C ILE A 143 -6.45 -7.28 -10.41
N VAL A 144 -7.34 -8.21 -10.68
CA VAL A 144 -7.04 -9.52 -11.26
C VAL A 144 -7.29 -9.46 -12.75
N VAL A 145 -6.24 -9.69 -13.53
CA VAL A 145 -6.33 -9.93 -14.98
C VAL A 145 -5.72 -11.28 -15.31
N TRP A 146 -6.03 -11.79 -16.50
CA TRP A 146 -5.55 -13.08 -16.97
C TRP A 146 -4.73 -12.89 -18.23
N GLU A 147 -3.56 -13.51 -18.27
CA GLU A 147 -2.66 -13.50 -19.43
C GLU A 147 -2.19 -14.93 -19.67
N ASN A 148 -2.52 -15.49 -20.85
CA ASN A 148 -2.25 -16.91 -21.17
C ASN A 148 -2.74 -17.86 -20.07
N GLU A 149 -3.98 -17.66 -19.61
CA GLU A 149 -4.62 -18.41 -18.50
C GLU A 149 -3.91 -18.30 -17.14
N GLN A 150 -2.86 -17.48 -17.02
CA GLN A 150 -2.21 -17.22 -15.75
C GLN A 150 -2.81 -15.98 -15.09
N PRO A 151 -3.16 -16.05 -13.79
CA PRO A 151 -3.61 -14.87 -13.07
C PRO A 151 -2.43 -13.91 -12.87
N LYS A 152 -2.74 -12.62 -13.01
CA LYS A 152 -1.83 -11.50 -12.78
C LYS A 152 -2.52 -10.49 -11.90
N LEU A 153 -1.82 -10.03 -10.87
CA LEU A 153 -2.28 -8.95 -10.02
C LEU A 153 -1.68 -7.63 -10.47
N ARG A 154 -2.52 -6.63 -10.66
CA ARG A 154 -2.11 -5.25 -10.86
C ARG A 154 -2.49 -4.43 -9.65
N LEU A 155 -1.48 -3.88 -8.98
CA LEU A 155 -1.64 -2.96 -7.86
C LEU A 155 -1.72 -1.54 -8.39
N VAL A 156 -2.72 -0.79 -7.95
CA VAL A 156 -3.04 0.52 -8.49
C VAL A 156 -2.98 1.54 -7.37
N GLU A 157 -2.17 2.58 -7.59
CA GLU A 157 -2.17 3.79 -6.78
C GLU A 157 -2.80 4.92 -7.60
N CYS A 158 -3.88 5.49 -7.10
CA CYS A 158 -4.66 6.55 -7.72
C CYS A 158 -4.20 7.91 -7.20
N LYS A 159 -4.03 8.89 -8.11
CA LYS A 159 -3.71 10.26 -7.72
C LYS A 159 -4.56 11.27 -8.46
N ALA A 160 -5.30 12.06 -7.69
CA ALA A 160 -6.02 13.24 -8.17
C ALA A 160 -5.06 14.42 -8.49
N SER A 161 -3.95 14.12 -9.14
CA SER A 161 -2.95 15.07 -9.61
C SER A 161 -2.51 14.66 -11.01
N ARG A 162 -1.96 15.63 -11.73
CA ARG A 162 -1.34 15.44 -13.05
C ARG A 162 0.11 15.00 -12.94
N LYS A 163 0.79 15.44 -11.87
CA LYS A 163 2.24 15.28 -11.73
C LYS A 163 2.62 13.85 -11.42
N ASP A 164 3.59 13.33 -12.17
CA ASP A 164 4.36 12.18 -11.73
C ASP A 164 5.29 12.56 -10.57
N ARG A 165 5.33 11.72 -9.55
CA ARG A 165 6.12 11.93 -8.34
C ARG A 165 6.71 10.62 -7.87
N THR A 166 8.01 10.63 -7.61
CA THR A 166 8.79 9.46 -7.18
C THR A 166 8.20 8.78 -5.94
N TYR A 167 7.70 9.54 -4.96
CA TYR A 167 7.17 8.92 -3.75
C TYR A 167 5.90 8.09 -3.98
N HIS A 168 5.09 8.37 -5.01
CA HIS A 168 3.98 7.50 -5.36
C HIS A 168 4.47 6.14 -5.88
N ARG A 169 5.58 6.15 -6.63
CA ARG A 169 6.24 4.92 -7.10
C ARG A 169 6.86 4.14 -5.93
N VAL A 170 7.47 4.83 -4.96
CA VAL A 170 7.97 4.22 -3.71
C VAL A 170 6.84 3.55 -2.93
N GLN A 171 5.69 4.21 -2.80
CA GLN A 171 4.52 3.67 -2.09
C GLN A 171 4.02 2.37 -2.74
N VAL A 172 3.81 2.36 -4.06
CA VAL A 172 3.33 1.14 -4.75
C VAL A 172 4.41 0.04 -4.81
N ALA A 173 5.71 0.40 -4.82
CA ALA A 173 6.80 -0.56 -4.70
C ALA A 173 6.80 -1.27 -3.33
N LEU A 174 6.58 -0.53 -2.24
CA LEU A 174 6.39 -1.14 -0.91
C LEU A 174 5.22 -2.12 -0.90
N TYR A 175 4.11 -1.77 -1.55
CA TYR A 175 2.96 -2.68 -1.70
C TYR A 175 3.32 -3.94 -2.49
N ARG A 176 4.06 -3.81 -3.60
CA ARG A 176 4.55 -4.93 -4.41
C ARG A 176 5.44 -5.86 -3.58
N MET A 177 6.43 -5.30 -2.90
CA MET A 177 7.36 -6.06 -2.05
C MET A 177 6.60 -6.81 -0.95
N LEU A 178 5.68 -6.13 -0.27
CA LEU A 178 4.90 -6.72 0.82
C LEU A 178 4.01 -7.86 0.33
N LEU A 179 3.27 -7.66 -0.78
CA LEU A 179 2.41 -8.70 -1.33
C LEU A 179 3.20 -9.89 -1.88
N ARG A 180 4.38 -9.66 -2.48
CA ARG A 180 5.27 -10.75 -2.91
C ARG A 180 5.70 -11.61 -1.72
N GLN A 181 6.04 -10.99 -0.59
CA GLN A 181 6.36 -11.72 0.63
C GLN A 181 5.15 -12.47 1.17
N LEU A 182 3.99 -11.81 1.29
CA LEU A 182 2.76 -12.46 1.77
C LEU A 182 2.36 -13.68 0.93
N ILE A 183 2.52 -13.62 -0.40
CA ILE A 183 2.26 -14.73 -1.31
C ILE A 183 3.31 -15.84 -1.22
N ASN A 184 4.57 -15.50 -0.94
CA ASN A 184 5.60 -16.52 -0.69
C ASN A 184 5.33 -17.27 0.62
N ASP A 185 4.92 -16.53 1.66
CA ASP A 185 4.66 -17.10 2.99
C ASP A 185 3.34 -17.90 3.00
N ASN A 186 2.31 -17.40 2.31
CA ASN A 186 1.01 -18.02 2.17
C ASN A 186 0.59 -18.05 0.69
N PRO A 187 0.94 -19.12 -0.05
CA PRO A 187 0.62 -19.25 -1.46
C PRO A 187 -0.87 -19.09 -1.75
N ILE A 188 -1.17 -18.31 -2.80
CA ILE A 188 -2.55 -18.03 -3.22
C ILE A 188 -2.84 -18.77 -4.52
N THR A 189 -3.99 -19.45 -4.55
CA THR A 189 -4.54 -20.09 -5.75
C THR A 189 -5.77 -19.33 -6.24
N ILE A 190 -5.83 -19.06 -7.54
CA ILE A 190 -7.02 -18.52 -8.21
C ILE A 190 -7.48 -19.56 -9.23
N ASN A 191 -8.67 -20.13 -9.05
CA ASN A 191 -9.16 -21.29 -9.83
C ASN A 191 -8.16 -22.47 -9.86
N GLY A 192 -7.53 -22.78 -8.72
CA GLY A 192 -6.51 -23.84 -8.63
C GLY A 192 -5.14 -23.50 -9.26
N ILE A 193 -4.97 -22.30 -9.83
CA ILE A 193 -3.69 -21.85 -10.41
C ILE A 193 -2.93 -21.01 -9.38
N ASN A 194 -1.69 -21.41 -9.07
CA ASN A 194 -0.83 -20.67 -8.15
C ASN A 194 -0.46 -19.31 -8.74
N LEU A 195 -0.82 -18.25 -8.02
CA LEU A 195 -0.37 -16.89 -8.32
C LEU A 195 1.12 -16.76 -7.98
N LYS A 196 1.93 -16.45 -8.98
CA LYS A 196 3.38 -16.30 -8.80
C LYS A 196 3.72 -14.86 -8.39
N PRO A 197 4.68 -14.62 -7.47
CA PRO A 197 5.11 -13.26 -7.08
C PRO A 197 5.57 -12.38 -8.26
N LYS A 198 6.11 -13.00 -9.32
CA LYS A 198 6.50 -12.31 -10.55
C LYS A 198 5.32 -11.81 -11.39
N ASN A 199 4.12 -12.33 -11.17
CA ASN A 199 2.89 -11.92 -11.85
C ASN A 199 2.21 -10.74 -11.12
N ILE A 200 2.94 -10.04 -10.25
CA ILE A 200 2.47 -8.82 -9.60
C ILE A 200 3.14 -7.62 -10.27
N GLU A 201 2.33 -6.75 -10.85
CA GLU A 201 2.75 -5.51 -11.45
C GLU A 201 2.07 -4.32 -10.78
N CYS A 202 2.59 -3.12 -11.05
CA CYS A 202 2.12 -1.91 -10.39
C CYS A 202 1.94 -0.79 -11.40
N VAL A 203 0.90 -0.01 -11.19
CA VAL A 203 0.63 1.20 -11.96
C VAL A 203 0.31 2.33 -10.99
N VAL A 204 0.69 3.55 -11.38
CA VAL A 204 0.19 4.76 -10.73
C VAL A 204 -0.65 5.49 -11.77
N VAL A 205 -1.95 5.60 -11.52
CA VAL A 205 -2.88 6.30 -12.43
C VAL A 205 -3.17 7.70 -11.92
N ARG A 206 -3.24 8.63 -12.87
CA ARG A 206 -3.30 10.07 -12.62
C ARG A 206 -4.39 10.72 -13.46
N ILE A 207 -4.56 12.02 -13.26
CA ILE A 207 -5.27 12.85 -14.23
C ILE A 207 -4.33 13.10 -15.41
N ASP A 208 -4.78 12.77 -16.61
CA ASP A 208 -4.07 13.04 -17.85
C ASP A 208 -3.89 14.55 -18.05
N GLU A 209 -2.65 14.98 -18.34
CA GLU A 209 -2.27 16.39 -18.43
C GLU A 209 -2.94 17.11 -19.59
N ASN A 210 -3.17 16.40 -20.70
CA ASN A 210 -3.67 16.99 -21.94
C ASN A 210 -5.20 17.03 -21.99
N THR A 211 -5.85 16.03 -21.41
CA THR A 211 -7.31 15.84 -21.51
C THR A 211 -8.07 16.13 -20.23
N ASN A 212 -7.37 16.25 -19.09
CA ASN A 212 -7.94 16.39 -17.74
C ASN A 212 -8.87 15.22 -17.32
N LYS A 213 -8.84 14.13 -18.09
CA LYS A 213 -9.55 12.88 -17.81
C LYS A 213 -8.70 11.97 -16.93
N SER A 214 -9.34 11.04 -16.25
CA SER A 214 -8.63 10.00 -15.51
C SER A 214 -7.93 9.05 -16.48
N GLN A 215 -6.68 8.72 -16.23
CA GLN A 215 -5.95 7.68 -16.98
C GLN A 215 -6.64 6.33 -16.82
N ASP A 216 -6.57 5.51 -17.86
CA ASP A 216 -7.16 4.16 -17.92
C ASP A 216 -6.29 3.18 -17.12
N ILE A 217 -6.85 2.54 -16.09
CA ILE A 217 -6.11 1.62 -15.21
C ILE A 217 -5.70 0.33 -15.96
N ILE A 218 -6.52 -0.15 -16.89
CA ILE A 218 -6.27 -1.41 -17.58
C ILE A 218 -5.21 -1.22 -18.67
N LYS A 219 -5.17 -0.03 -19.30
CA LYS A 219 -4.23 0.27 -20.39
C LYS A 219 -2.94 0.95 -19.93
N SER A 220 -2.87 1.40 -18.68
CA SER A 220 -1.65 2.02 -18.15
C SER A 220 -0.48 1.04 -18.15
N GLU A 221 0.68 1.53 -18.58
CA GLU A 221 1.92 0.77 -18.60
C GLU A 221 2.39 0.45 -17.18
N ALA A 222 2.83 -0.80 -16.97
CA ALA A 222 3.38 -1.24 -15.71
C ALA A 222 4.72 -0.55 -15.42
N LEU A 223 4.90 -0.15 -14.16
CA LEU A 223 6.14 0.48 -13.72
C LEU A 223 7.27 -0.56 -13.60
N ASN A 224 8.45 -0.20 -14.12
CA ASN A 224 9.69 -0.82 -13.67
C ASN A 224 10.07 -0.21 -12.30
N LEU A 225 10.12 -1.06 -11.27
CA LEU A 225 10.36 -0.66 -9.88
C LEU A 225 11.67 -1.22 -9.31
N ASP A 226 12.48 -1.89 -10.12
CA ASP A 226 13.58 -2.71 -9.60
C ASP A 226 14.63 -1.87 -8.85
N THR A 227 14.99 -0.70 -9.38
CA THR A 227 15.87 0.26 -8.68
C THR A 227 15.23 0.78 -7.39
N ILE A 228 13.93 1.11 -7.43
CA ILE A 228 13.21 1.63 -6.27
C ILE A 228 13.14 0.57 -5.16
N GLU A 229 12.90 -0.69 -5.50
CA GLU A 229 12.88 -1.80 -4.54
C GLU A 229 14.28 -2.05 -3.93
N ALA A 230 15.35 -1.93 -4.72
CA ALA A 230 16.72 -2.03 -4.21
C ALA A 230 17.01 -0.92 -3.19
N ASP A 231 16.61 0.33 -3.48
CA ASP A 231 16.77 1.45 -2.56
C ASP A 231 15.93 1.28 -1.29
N ILE A 232 14.68 0.80 -1.42
CA ILE A 232 13.82 0.47 -0.26
C ILE A 232 14.49 -0.58 0.62
N ASN A 233 15.02 -1.67 0.03
CA ASN A 233 15.71 -2.72 0.78
C ASN A 233 16.89 -2.14 1.59
N ARG A 234 17.68 -1.23 1.00
CA ARG A 234 18.76 -0.56 1.73
C ARG A 234 18.24 0.31 2.86
N LEU A 235 17.14 1.02 2.62
CA LEU A 235 16.52 1.97 3.55
C LEU A 235 15.97 1.28 4.81
N ILE A 236 15.37 0.09 4.66
CA ILE A 236 14.71 -0.69 5.73
C ILE A 236 15.59 -1.81 6.33
N ALA A 237 16.84 -1.93 5.90
CA ALA A 237 17.79 -2.89 6.44
C ALA A 237 18.05 -2.65 7.94
N SER A 238 18.64 -3.64 8.62
CA SER A 238 18.98 -3.58 10.04
C SER A 238 19.98 -2.48 10.39
N ASP A 239 20.88 -2.15 9.46
CA ASP A 239 21.79 -1.01 9.53
C ASP A 239 21.29 0.19 8.69
N GLY A 240 20.05 0.14 8.23
CA GLY A 240 19.43 1.12 7.35
C GLY A 240 19.15 2.46 8.03
N VAL A 241 18.97 3.51 7.20
CA VAL A 241 18.76 4.88 7.71
C VAL A 241 17.51 4.94 8.59
N LEU A 242 16.40 4.31 8.19
CA LEU A 242 15.17 4.40 8.97
C LEU A 242 15.30 3.75 10.34
N LYS A 243 16.08 2.66 10.45
CA LYS A 243 16.30 1.97 11.72
C LYS A 243 17.07 2.84 12.72
N ARG A 244 17.99 3.67 12.24
CA ARG A 244 18.74 4.63 13.08
C ARG A 244 17.90 5.81 13.56
N ILE A 245 16.82 6.14 12.85
CA ILE A 245 15.95 7.26 13.21
C ILE A 245 15.06 6.86 14.40
N ILE A 246 14.48 5.66 14.38
CA ILE A 246 13.42 5.22 15.30
C ILE A 246 13.92 4.67 16.63
#